data_AF-A0A3R7KVW8-F1
#
_entry.id   AF-A0A3R7KVW8-F1
#
_cell.length_a   1.000
_cell.length_b   1.000
_cell.length_c   1.000
_cell.angle_alpha   90.00
_cell.angle_beta   90.00
_cell.angle_gamma   90.00
#
_symmetry.space_group_name_H-M   'P 1'
#
loop_
_entity.id
_entity.type
_entity.pdbx_description
1 polymer ?
#
loop_
_entity_poly.entity_id
_entity_poly.type
_entity_poly.pdbx_seq_one_letter_code
_entity_poly.pdbx_strand_id
1 'polypeptide(L)'
;MSEQNKLLQEFEKYDDGLVTIEDSNEATDKNGSVFRLSMGHRIHEIVYNEETQTIDVKRYLQKVTTRSDVDIMEYRYSLWSTVADRFVTVSQEFRKYLQIEYQWNHLDQLICGYIDDMSEGIRYKRILYCLIPPRLGGSDVGDQGNLRDYTEGCRKFLEFLRGKADASTGFPNVKLSTEWQKDITTSGSGAFKRVGQRSVKMLLHTSDAVTSQNWVITKVDTEVLPTQCYHMEIQWLVCRSSLVDDLITTMGRRAKQLGLELQKVAENGVSSNLDLHPLVSPLFLKISDPFEQSLVEKALVERFDFTCEALHPIPFTHLNHNEEYQIVVQEPRPPRGRRMISYYRQYIHRSLACFARMTQTGLVWISNQQVHDDEIQEVFDELQQYMESLQVARSALMGIWHEFFTTAFHQYRTKQQ
;
A
#
# COMPACT_ATOMS: atom_id res chain seq x y z
N MET A 1 -3.21 -34.96 27.35
CA MET A 1 -3.09 -33.50 27.59
C MET A 1 -1.98 -32.99 26.69
N SER A 2 -2.21 -31.92 25.92
CA SER A 2 -1.15 -31.28 25.13
C SER A 2 -0.02 -30.83 26.07
N GLU A 3 1.24 -30.98 25.66
CA GLU A 3 2.43 -30.50 26.41
C GLU A 3 2.30 -29.02 26.78
N GLN A 4 1.68 -28.23 25.89
CA GLN A 4 1.32 -26.84 26.15
C GLN A 4 0.37 -26.67 27.35
N ASN A 5 -0.62 -27.54 27.52
CA ASN A 5 -1.58 -27.42 28.63
C ASN A 5 -0.92 -27.73 29.97
N LYS A 6 0.09 -28.62 29.99
CA LYS A 6 0.89 -28.87 31.20
C LYS A 6 1.71 -27.64 31.58
N LEU A 7 2.37 -27.03 30.59
CA LEU A 7 3.13 -25.79 30.80
C LEU A 7 2.22 -24.65 31.27
N LEU A 8 1.05 -24.47 30.67
CA LEU A 8 0.09 -23.43 31.09
C LEU A 8 -0.39 -23.62 32.54
N GLN A 9 -0.69 -24.85 32.97
CA GLN A 9 -1.02 -25.14 34.37
C GLN A 9 0.15 -24.89 35.34
N GLU A 10 1.39 -25.00 34.85
CA GLU A 10 2.58 -24.69 35.62
C GLU A 10 2.79 -23.17 35.74
N PHE A 11 2.49 -22.41 34.69
CA PHE A 11 2.49 -20.95 34.72
C PHE A 11 1.34 -20.35 35.52
N GLU A 12 0.16 -20.98 35.57
CA GLU A 12 -1.00 -20.54 36.40
C GLU A 12 -0.69 -20.51 37.91
N LYS A 13 0.40 -21.13 38.36
CA LYS A 13 0.86 -21.08 39.75
C LYS A 13 1.61 -19.80 40.10
N TYR A 14 1.96 -18.97 39.11
CA TYR A 14 2.75 -17.77 39.26
C TYR A 14 1.97 -16.57 38.71
N ASP A 15 1.54 -15.68 39.61
CA ASP A 15 0.84 -14.44 39.23
C ASP A 15 1.78 -13.52 38.42
N ASP A 16 1.30 -13.11 37.25
CA ASP A 16 1.82 -12.07 36.35
C ASP A 16 3.34 -11.98 36.11
N GLY A 17 3.73 -12.44 34.91
CA GLY A 17 4.92 -11.95 34.19
C GLY A 17 6.21 -12.73 34.44
N LEU A 18 6.84 -13.18 33.34
CA LEU A 18 8.23 -13.68 33.28
C LEU A 18 8.59 -14.71 34.37
N VAL A 19 8.11 -15.94 34.20
CA VAL A 19 8.49 -17.05 35.09
C VAL A 19 9.74 -17.75 34.55
N THR A 20 10.92 -17.38 35.08
CA THR A 20 12.13 -18.17 34.88
C THR A 20 12.03 -19.45 35.70
N ILE A 21 11.70 -20.58 35.08
CA ILE A 21 11.81 -21.89 35.73
C ILE A 21 13.19 -22.45 35.37
N GLU A 22 14.17 -22.28 36.25
CA GLU A 22 15.39 -23.06 36.19
C GLU A 22 15.04 -24.48 36.65
N ASP A 23 14.94 -25.43 35.72
CA ASP A 23 14.83 -26.85 36.06
C ASP A 23 16.19 -27.32 36.62
N SER A 24 16.47 -27.05 37.90
CA SER A 24 17.55 -27.69 38.64
C SER A 24 17.14 -29.11 39.00
N ASN A 25 16.92 -29.97 38.01
CA ASN A 25 16.73 -31.40 38.25
C ASN A 25 18.10 -32.04 38.51
N GLU A 26 18.40 -32.30 39.78
CA GLU A 26 19.58 -32.99 40.33
C GLU A 26 19.76 -34.46 39.87
N ALA A 27 19.24 -34.85 38.70
CA ALA A 27 19.36 -36.22 38.21
C ALA A 27 19.41 -36.34 36.68
N THR A 28 20.14 -35.48 35.97
CA THR A 28 20.79 -35.76 34.67
C THR A 28 21.69 -34.59 34.28
N ASP A 29 22.98 -34.74 34.58
CA ASP A 29 24.02 -33.70 34.58
C ASP A 29 24.53 -33.29 33.18
N LYS A 30 23.63 -33.03 32.22
CA LYS A 30 24.00 -32.59 30.85
C LYS A 30 22.99 -31.71 30.11
N ASN A 31 21.87 -31.34 30.71
CA ASN A 31 20.92 -30.44 30.04
C ASN A 31 21.15 -29.02 30.54
N GLY A 32 21.71 -28.18 29.66
CA GLY A 32 21.95 -26.77 29.95
C GLY A 32 20.70 -26.03 30.43
N SER A 33 20.91 -24.87 31.07
CA SER A 33 19.85 -24.06 31.65
C SER A 33 18.71 -23.82 30.65
N VAL A 34 17.48 -24.18 31.04
CA VAL A 34 16.26 -23.99 30.25
C VAL A 34 15.54 -22.75 30.77
N PHE A 35 15.32 -21.76 29.91
CA PHE A 35 14.58 -20.55 30.25
C PHE A 35 13.22 -20.58 29.54
N ARG A 36 12.12 -20.56 30.29
CA ARG A 36 10.77 -20.50 29.71
C ARG A 36 10.17 -19.10 29.91
N LEU A 37 9.55 -18.55 28.87
CA LEU A 37 8.92 -17.23 28.88
C LEU A 37 7.49 -17.35 28.38
N SER A 38 6.52 -16.83 29.14
CA SER A 38 5.09 -16.93 28.78
C SER A 38 4.44 -15.55 28.65
N MET A 39 3.64 -15.39 27.60
CA MET A 39 2.64 -14.32 27.45
C MET A 39 1.22 -14.91 27.43
N GLY A 40 1.02 -16.07 28.05
CA GLY A 40 -0.21 -16.86 28.03
C GLY A 40 -0.44 -17.56 26.68
N HIS A 41 -0.78 -16.80 25.65
CA HIS A 41 -1.05 -17.32 24.29
C HIS A 41 0.21 -17.77 23.53
N ARG A 42 1.40 -17.38 24.02
CA ARG A 42 2.72 -17.75 23.49
C ARG A 42 3.63 -18.14 24.63
N ILE A 43 4.32 -19.27 24.45
CA ILE A 43 5.38 -19.71 25.35
C ILE A 43 6.64 -19.90 24.51
N HIS A 44 7.76 -19.35 24.97
CA HIS A 44 9.09 -19.59 24.42
C HIS A 44 9.87 -20.44 25.42
N GLU A 45 10.56 -21.45 24.93
CA GLU A 45 11.53 -22.22 25.68
C GLU A 45 12.89 -22.01 25.02
N ILE A 46 13.85 -21.50 25.77
CA ILE A 46 15.20 -21.16 25.33
C ILE A 46 16.16 -22.09 26.05
N VAL A 47 16.91 -22.88 25.30
CA VAL A 47 17.88 -23.84 25.84
C VAL A 47 19.25 -23.49 25.29
N TYR A 48 20.23 -23.31 26.17
CA TYR A 48 21.61 -23.20 25.74
C TYR A 48 22.28 -24.58 25.74
N ASN A 49 22.83 -24.96 24.59
CA ASN A 49 23.60 -26.19 24.45
C ASN A 49 25.09 -25.87 24.47
N GLU A 50 25.75 -26.23 25.58
CA GLU A 50 27.18 -26.00 25.78
C GLU A 50 28.07 -26.78 24.79
N GLU A 51 27.67 -27.99 24.40
CA GLU A 51 28.47 -28.85 23.51
C GLU A 51 28.53 -28.29 22.08
N THR A 52 27.41 -27.76 21.57
CA THR A 52 27.34 -27.15 20.24
C THR A 52 27.55 -25.64 20.25
N GLN A 53 27.60 -25.01 21.43
CA GLN A 53 27.64 -23.55 21.60
C GLN A 53 26.45 -22.86 20.87
N THR A 54 25.28 -23.50 20.87
CA THR A 54 24.06 -22.98 20.21
C THR A 54 22.95 -22.69 21.21
N ILE A 55 22.09 -21.73 20.86
CA ILE A 55 20.85 -21.43 21.59
C ILE A 55 19.67 -21.98 20.78
N ASP A 56 18.91 -22.90 21.36
CA ASP A 56 17.68 -23.44 20.76
C ASP A 56 16.46 -22.72 21.34
N VAL A 57 15.63 -22.14 20.46
CA VAL A 57 14.38 -21.47 20.86
C VAL A 57 13.20 -22.25 20.30
N LYS A 58 12.43 -22.90 21.18
CA LYS A 58 11.15 -23.55 20.84
C LYS A 58 10.00 -22.63 21.17
N ARG A 59 9.05 -22.51 20.24
CA ARG A 59 7.85 -21.69 20.38
C ARG A 59 6.61 -22.56 20.45
N TYR A 60 5.86 -22.46 21.54
CA TYR A 60 4.54 -23.03 21.67
C TYR A 60 3.51 -21.92 21.48
N LEU A 61 2.66 -22.10 20.47
CA LEU A 61 1.57 -21.19 20.14
C LEU A 61 0.26 -21.85 20.52
N GLN A 62 -0.61 -21.14 21.23
CA GLN A 62 -1.95 -21.64 21.52
C GLN A 62 -2.70 -21.88 20.21
N LYS A 63 -3.06 -23.15 19.96
CA LYS A 63 -3.95 -23.51 18.87
C LYS A 63 -5.33 -22.97 19.18
N VAL A 64 -5.61 -21.76 18.72
CA VAL A 64 -6.94 -21.15 18.79
C VAL A 64 -7.92 -22.06 18.04
N THR A 65 -8.72 -22.83 18.79
CA THR A 65 -9.56 -23.92 18.25
C THR A 65 -10.80 -23.37 17.52
N THR A 66 -11.09 -22.09 17.70
CA THR A 66 -12.07 -21.32 16.95
C THR A 66 -11.50 -19.92 16.77
N ARG A 67 -11.16 -19.52 15.53
CA ARG A 67 -10.98 -18.10 15.16
C ARG A 67 -12.33 -17.39 15.24
N SER A 68 -12.93 -17.35 16.43
CA SER A 68 -14.19 -16.67 16.67
C SER A 68 -13.92 -15.17 16.67
N ASP A 69 -14.80 -14.40 16.05
CA ASP A 69 -14.79 -12.93 15.93
C ASP A 69 -14.68 -12.16 17.27
N VAL A 70 -14.54 -12.85 18.40
CA VAL A 70 -14.41 -12.34 19.78
C VAL A 70 -13.05 -11.66 20.05
N ASP A 71 -12.03 -11.89 19.22
CA ASP A 71 -10.69 -11.27 19.35
C ASP A 71 -10.50 -10.02 18.47
N ILE A 72 -11.56 -9.59 17.76
CA ILE A 72 -11.57 -8.39 16.93
C ILE A 72 -12.51 -7.36 17.55
N MET A 73 -12.01 -6.16 17.80
CA MET A 73 -12.78 -5.04 18.29
C MET A 73 -12.75 -3.91 17.26
N GLU A 74 -13.91 -3.58 16.70
CA GLU A 74 -14.08 -2.40 15.87
C GLU A 74 -14.33 -1.18 16.79
N TYR A 75 -13.46 -0.18 16.72
CA TYR A 75 -13.65 1.08 17.43
C TYR A 75 -14.00 2.18 16.44
N ARG A 76 -15.18 2.79 16.63
CA ARG A 76 -15.63 3.95 15.84
C ARG A 76 -15.41 5.23 16.62
N TYR A 77 -14.82 6.22 15.97
CA TYR A 77 -14.51 7.51 16.58
C TYR A 77 -14.72 8.65 15.59
N SER A 78 -14.89 9.85 16.13
CA SER A 78 -14.97 11.08 15.36
C SER A 78 -13.57 11.69 15.24
N LEU A 79 -13.08 11.84 14.02
CA LEU A 79 -11.80 12.46 13.72
C LEU A 79 -12.05 13.81 13.04
N TRP A 80 -11.38 14.87 13.50
CA TRP A 80 -11.46 16.16 12.83
C TRP A 80 -10.72 16.09 11.49
N SER A 81 -11.43 16.39 10.39
CA SER A 81 -10.83 16.51 9.07
C SER A 81 -10.63 17.98 8.77
N THR A 82 -9.37 18.39 8.58
CA THR A 82 -9.03 19.76 8.16
C THR A 82 -9.58 20.05 6.77
N VAL A 83 -9.45 19.09 5.85
CA VAL A 83 -9.90 19.23 4.46
C VAL A 83 -11.42 19.33 4.34
N ALA A 84 -12.17 18.63 5.19
CA ALA A 84 -13.62 18.63 5.15
C ALA A 84 -14.27 19.65 6.11
N ASP A 85 -13.45 20.37 6.89
CA ASP A 85 -13.83 21.28 7.99
C ASP A 85 -14.93 20.73 8.91
N ARG A 86 -14.84 19.43 9.23
CA ARG A 86 -15.83 18.73 10.06
C ARG A 86 -15.27 17.48 10.71
N PHE A 87 -15.97 16.99 11.73
CA PHE A 87 -15.74 15.65 12.26
C PHE A 87 -16.25 14.60 11.27
N VAL A 88 -15.37 13.67 10.89
CA VAL A 88 -15.70 12.47 10.12
C VAL A 88 -15.73 11.25 11.03
N THR A 89 -16.61 10.29 10.72
CA THR A 89 -16.65 9.03 11.46
C THR A 89 -15.64 8.08 10.83
N VAL A 90 -14.68 7.62 11.61
CA VAL A 90 -13.65 6.65 11.19
C VAL A 90 -13.78 5.40 12.07
N SER A 91 -13.49 4.23 11.49
CA SER A 91 -13.38 2.98 12.24
C SER A 91 -11.94 2.46 12.23
N GLN A 92 -11.52 1.85 13.33
CA GLN A 92 -10.26 1.13 13.44
C GLN A 92 -10.54 -0.26 13.99
N GLU A 93 -10.03 -1.26 13.29
CA GLU A 93 -10.05 -2.63 13.76
C GLU A 93 -8.85 -2.86 14.69
N PHE A 94 -9.12 -3.29 15.92
CA PHE A 94 -8.12 -3.75 16.88
C PHE A 94 -8.20 -5.26 17.01
N ARG A 95 -7.05 -5.92 16.96
CA ARG A 95 -6.96 -7.37 17.17
C ARG A 95 -6.19 -7.65 18.44
N LYS A 96 -6.71 -8.59 19.23
CA LYS A 96 -6.03 -9.06 20.46
C LYS A 96 -4.63 -9.60 20.17
N TYR A 97 -4.47 -10.30 19.03
CA TYR A 97 -3.19 -10.84 18.57
C TYR A 97 -2.88 -10.39 17.14
N LEU A 98 -1.58 -10.24 16.85
CA LEU A 98 -1.09 -9.88 15.51
C LEU A 98 -1.49 -10.95 14.48
N GLN A 99 -2.00 -10.50 13.34
CA GLN A 99 -2.41 -11.38 12.23
C GLN A 99 -1.20 -12.11 11.61
N ILE A 100 -0.06 -11.43 11.53
CA ILE A 100 1.19 -11.96 11.02
C ILE A 100 2.13 -12.10 12.21
N GLU A 101 2.56 -13.34 12.47
CA GLU A 101 3.55 -13.58 13.52
C GLU A 101 4.93 -13.10 13.09
N TYR A 102 5.67 -12.56 14.05
CA TYR A 102 7.06 -12.16 13.84
C TYR A 102 7.93 -13.41 13.66
N GLN A 103 8.55 -13.54 12.49
CA GLN A 103 9.38 -14.69 12.13
C GLN A 103 10.84 -14.38 12.46
N TRP A 104 11.22 -14.56 13.73
CA TRP A 104 12.59 -14.29 14.21
C TRP A 104 13.67 -14.97 13.37
N ASN A 105 13.53 -16.26 13.07
CA ASN A 105 14.52 -16.96 12.25
C ASN A 105 14.66 -16.37 10.83
N HIS A 106 13.56 -15.91 10.23
CA HIS A 106 13.61 -15.23 8.93
C HIS A 106 14.29 -13.87 9.06
N LEU A 107 14.00 -13.12 10.13
CA LEU A 107 14.69 -11.88 10.42
C LEU A 107 16.19 -12.09 10.58
N ASP A 108 16.61 -13.06 11.38
CA ASP A 108 18.02 -13.33 11.63
C ASP A 108 18.73 -13.73 10.34
N GLN A 109 18.10 -14.57 9.51
CA GLN A 109 18.62 -14.92 8.19
C GLN A 109 18.73 -13.71 7.26
N LEU A 110 17.76 -12.80 7.32
CA LEU A 110 17.76 -11.56 6.55
C LEU A 110 18.86 -10.59 7.01
N ILE A 111 18.99 -10.35 8.32
CA ILE A 111 20.01 -9.46 8.91
C ILE A 111 21.42 -9.99 8.60
N CYS A 112 21.62 -11.30 8.69
CA CYS A 112 22.88 -11.96 8.34
C CYS A 112 23.15 -12.02 6.83
N GLY A 113 22.17 -11.62 5.99
CA GLY A 113 22.32 -11.55 4.54
C GLY A 113 22.21 -12.90 3.81
N TYR A 114 21.67 -13.94 4.47
CA TYR A 114 21.39 -15.23 3.82
C TYR A 114 20.18 -15.16 2.87
N ILE A 115 19.26 -14.25 3.14
CA ILE A 115 18.10 -13.95 2.31
C ILE A 115 17.95 -12.44 2.15
N ASP A 116 17.28 -12.01 1.08
CA ASP A 116 17.04 -10.60 0.77
C ASP A 116 15.52 -10.26 0.74
N ASP A 117 14.66 -11.20 1.19
CA ASP A 117 13.21 -11.03 1.15
C ASP A 117 12.67 -10.26 2.38
N MET A 118 12.26 -9.02 2.11
CA MET A 118 11.63 -8.12 3.07
C MET A 118 10.11 -8.36 3.09
N SER A 119 9.68 -9.28 3.96
CA SER A 119 8.27 -9.56 4.19
C SER A 119 7.63 -8.54 5.15
N GLU A 120 6.34 -8.23 4.96
CA GLU A 120 5.63 -7.21 5.76
C GLU A 120 5.66 -7.49 7.28
N GLY A 121 5.77 -8.76 7.68
CA GLY A 121 5.84 -9.17 9.08
C GLY A 121 7.07 -8.65 9.83
N ILE A 122 8.12 -8.23 9.13
CA ILE A 122 9.42 -7.84 9.70
C ILE A 122 9.44 -6.39 10.20
N ARG A 123 8.43 -5.58 9.86
CA ARG A 123 8.31 -4.16 10.26
C ARG A 123 9.54 -3.32 9.91
N TYR A 124 10.07 -3.50 8.70
CA TYR A 124 11.13 -2.67 8.16
C TYR A 124 10.68 -1.22 7.94
N LYS A 125 11.63 -0.29 7.88
CA LYS A 125 11.38 1.09 7.45
C LYS A 125 11.30 1.10 5.92
N ARG A 126 10.40 1.93 5.38
CA ARG A 126 10.26 2.09 3.93
C ARG A 126 9.95 3.52 3.54
N ILE A 127 10.37 3.91 2.34
CA ILE A 127 9.93 5.13 1.67
C ILE A 127 9.62 4.78 0.22
N LEU A 128 8.45 5.19 -0.27
CA LEU A 128 8.08 5.04 -1.67
C LEU A 128 8.33 6.34 -2.43
N TYR A 129 9.01 6.22 -3.56
CA TYR A 129 9.12 7.26 -4.57
C TYR A 129 8.47 6.81 -5.88
N CYS A 130 7.95 7.75 -6.64
CA CYS A 130 7.53 7.53 -8.00
C CYS A 130 8.18 8.54 -8.97
N LEU A 131 8.45 8.08 -10.20
CA LEU A 131 8.66 8.98 -11.32
C LEU A 131 7.29 9.31 -11.93
N ILE A 132 7.01 10.60 -12.01
CA ILE A 132 5.77 11.12 -12.57
C ILE A 132 5.92 11.22 -14.10
N PRO A 133 5.01 10.61 -14.89
CA PRO A 133 5.04 10.73 -16.33
C PRO A 133 4.67 12.15 -16.78
N PRO A 134 5.12 12.61 -17.98
CA PRO A 134 4.80 13.95 -18.47
C PRO A 134 3.28 14.16 -18.64
N ARG A 135 2.86 15.42 -18.69
CA ARG A 135 1.48 15.76 -19.07
C ARG A 135 1.30 15.51 -20.57
N LEU A 136 0.23 14.83 -20.92
CA LEU A 136 -0.14 14.57 -22.32
C LEU A 136 -1.30 15.51 -22.65
N GLY A 137 -1.00 16.52 -23.47
CA GLY A 137 -1.92 17.62 -23.78
C GLY A 137 -2.83 17.36 -24.98
N GLY A 138 -2.81 16.13 -25.54
CA GLY A 138 -3.54 15.76 -26.75
C GLY A 138 -2.88 16.26 -28.04
N SER A 139 -1.63 16.74 -27.96
CA SER A 139 -0.85 17.18 -29.12
C SER A 139 0.09 16.05 -29.54
N ASP A 140 -0.24 15.34 -30.61
CA ASP A 140 0.54 14.17 -31.07
C ASP A 140 2.04 14.44 -31.18
N VAL A 141 2.45 15.62 -31.66
CA VAL A 141 3.87 15.95 -31.87
C VAL A 141 4.57 16.36 -30.57
N GLY A 142 3.91 17.17 -29.74
CA GLY A 142 4.46 17.63 -28.47
C GLY A 142 4.54 16.50 -27.45
N ASP A 143 3.49 15.71 -27.36
CA ASP A 143 3.38 14.57 -26.45
C ASP A 143 4.41 13.49 -26.81
N GLN A 144 4.66 13.25 -28.11
CA GLN A 144 5.75 12.36 -28.55
C GLN A 144 7.14 12.86 -28.14
N GLY A 145 7.40 14.16 -28.27
CA GLY A 145 8.67 14.76 -27.84
C GLY A 145 8.89 14.58 -26.35
N ASN A 146 7.89 14.96 -25.54
CA ASN A 146 7.93 14.85 -24.08
C ASN A 146 8.10 13.40 -23.62
N LEU A 147 7.39 12.46 -24.25
CA LEU A 147 7.51 11.03 -23.94
C LEU A 147 8.89 10.49 -24.30
N ARG A 148 9.48 10.92 -25.41
CA ARG A 148 10.83 10.52 -25.79
C ARG A 148 11.87 11.00 -24.78
N ASP A 149 11.78 12.26 -24.35
CA ASP A 149 12.69 12.83 -23.35
C ASP A 149 12.52 12.13 -21.99
N TYR A 150 11.28 11.88 -21.58
CA TYR A 150 10.97 11.09 -20.38
C TYR A 150 11.55 9.67 -20.46
N THR A 151 11.38 8.99 -21.59
CA THR A 151 11.91 7.63 -21.83
C THR A 151 13.42 7.60 -21.69
N GLU A 152 14.09 8.58 -22.30
CA GLU A 152 15.53 8.73 -22.28
C GLU A 152 16.07 9.05 -20.88
N GLY A 153 15.37 9.93 -20.16
CA GLY A 153 15.63 10.22 -18.75
C GLY A 153 15.52 8.97 -17.89
N CYS A 154 14.39 8.25 -17.99
CA CYS A 154 14.14 6.99 -17.28
C CYS A 154 15.23 5.97 -17.57
N ARG A 155 15.60 5.77 -18.84
CA ARG A 155 16.68 4.85 -19.23
C ARG A 155 18.00 5.20 -18.55
N LYS A 156 18.42 6.47 -18.60
CA LYS A 156 19.66 6.93 -17.95
C LYS A 156 19.61 6.83 -16.43
N PHE A 157 18.43 7.01 -15.85
CA PHE A 157 18.21 6.90 -14.41
C PHE A 157 18.27 5.45 -13.93
N LEU A 158 17.64 4.53 -14.67
CA LEU A 158 17.69 3.09 -14.40
C LEU A 158 19.11 2.53 -14.55
N GLU A 159 19.89 3.01 -15.51
CA GLU A 159 21.32 2.67 -15.62
C GLU A 159 22.14 3.19 -14.42
N PHE A 160 21.79 4.38 -13.90
CA PHE A 160 22.38 4.86 -12.65
C PHE A 160 22.04 3.95 -11.46
N LEU A 161 20.79 3.49 -11.33
CA LEU A 161 20.38 2.55 -10.29
C LEU A 161 21.02 1.16 -10.47
N ARG A 162 21.17 0.69 -11.71
CA ARG A 162 21.88 -0.54 -12.04
C ARG A 162 23.31 -0.51 -11.52
N GLY A 163 24.00 0.63 -11.64
CA GLY A 163 25.35 0.80 -11.09
C GLY A 163 25.43 0.78 -9.56
N LYS A 164 24.29 0.86 -8.86
CA LYS A 164 24.19 0.74 -7.38
C LYS A 164 23.75 -0.65 -6.92
N ALA A 165 23.31 -1.51 -7.83
CA ALA A 165 22.82 -2.84 -7.51
C ALA A 165 23.96 -3.77 -7.09
N ASP A 166 23.71 -4.56 -6.05
CA ASP A 166 24.59 -5.63 -5.63
C ASP A 166 24.58 -6.78 -6.65
N ALA A 167 25.71 -7.48 -6.76
CA ALA A 167 25.84 -8.61 -7.68
C ALA A 167 24.92 -9.79 -7.31
N SER A 168 24.51 -9.94 -6.03
CA SER A 168 23.67 -11.04 -5.57
C SER A 168 22.27 -11.01 -6.21
N THR A 169 21.66 -9.82 -6.28
CA THR A 169 20.33 -9.62 -6.87
C THR A 169 20.40 -9.14 -8.31
N GLY A 170 21.47 -8.42 -8.67
CA GLY A 170 21.55 -7.65 -9.90
C GLY A 170 20.46 -6.57 -10.00
N PHE A 171 20.33 -5.97 -11.18
CA PHE A 171 19.25 -5.03 -11.50
C PHE A 171 18.38 -5.60 -12.62
N PRO A 172 17.04 -5.59 -12.47
CA PRO A 172 16.13 -6.18 -13.45
C PRO A 172 16.20 -5.46 -14.81
N ASN A 173 15.84 -6.18 -15.88
CA ASN A 173 15.63 -5.58 -17.18
C ASN A 173 14.24 -4.91 -17.19
N VAL A 174 14.22 -3.63 -16.86
CA VAL A 174 13.00 -2.81 -16.86
C VAL A 174 12.61 -2.50 -18.30
N LYS A 175 11.39 -2.84 -18.68
CA LYS A 175 10.85 -2.58 -20.02
C LYS A 175 10.42 -1.11 -20.13
N LEU A 176 10.85 -0.40 -21.17
CA LEU A 176 10.42 0.97 -21.45
C LEU A 176 9.27 0.91 -22.48
N SER A 177 8.02 1.07 -22.04
CA SER A 177 6.82 0.99 -22.89
C SER A 177 6.11 2.33 -22.99
N THR A 178 6.87 3.34 -23.36
CA THR A 178 6.49 4.75 -23.35
C THR A 178 6.24 5.31 -24.75
N GLU A 179 6.21 4.46 -25.77
CA GLU A 179 5.89 4.84 -27.15
C GLU A 179 4.46 5.38 -27.25
N TRP A 180 4.28 6.51 -27.94
CA TRP A 180 2.96 7.08 -28.17
C TRP A 180 2.12 6.19 -29.09
N GLN A 181 0.86 5.98 -28.72
CA GLN A 181 -0.15 5.30 -29.52
C GLN A 181 -1.44 6.14 -29.46
N LYS A 182 -2.18 6.20 -30.57
CA LYS A 182 -3.42 7.00 -30.68
C LYS A 182 -4.50 6.61 -29.65
N ASP A 183 -4.45 5.38 -29.16
CA ASP A 183 -5.41 4.82 -28.21
C ASP A 183 -4.95 4.91 -26.75
N ILE A 184 -3.87 5.65 -26.46
CA ILE A 184 -3.42 5.87 -25.08
C ILE A 184 -4.51 6.64 -24.31
N THR A 185 -5.02 6.00 -23.28
CA THR A 185 -5.94 6.63 -22.32
C THR A 185 -5.14 7.14 -21.13
N THR A 186 -5.48 8.33 -20.67
CA THR A 186 -4.81 9.02 -19.54
C THR A 186 -5.56 8.85 -18.23
N SER A 187 -6.82 8.37 -18.29
CA SER A 187 -7.70 8.13 -17.14
C SER A 187 -8.58 6.88 -17.36
N GLY A 188 -9.21 6.41 -16.29
CA GLY A 188 -10.11 5.26 -16.32
C GLY A 188 -9.38 3.92 -16.46
N SER A 189 -10.13 2.84 -16.69
CA SER A 189 -9.59 1.46 -16.67
C SER A 189 -8.49 1.20 -17.70
N GLY A 190 -8.56 1.82 -18.88
CA GLY A 190 -7.56 1.66 -19.94
C GLY A 190 -6.20 2.30 -19.64
N ALA A 191 -6.16 3.27 -18.71
CA ALA A 191 -4.94 4.00 -18.39
C ALA A 191 -4.03 3.24 -17.42
N PHE A 192 -4.56 2.21 -16.76
CA PHE A 192 -3.85 1.44 -15.76
C PHE A 192 -3.39 0.10 -16.30
N LYS A 193 -2.18 -0.28 -15.89
CA LYS A 193 -1.62 -1.60 -16.13
C LYS A 193 -1.04 -2.15 -14.84
N ARG A 194 -1.29 -3.44 -14.60
CA ARG A 194 -0.62 -4.16 -13.51
C ARG A 194 0.85 -4.33 -13.86
N VAL A 195 1.70 -3.64 -13.11
CA VAL A 195 3.16 -3.71 -13.25
C VAL A 195 3.71 -4.62 -12.14
N GLY A 196 4.59 -5.54 -12.51
CA GLY A 196 5.29 -6.38 -11.55
C GLY A 196 6.41 -5.59 -10.86
N GLN A 197 6.86 -6.07 -9.71
CA GLN A 197 7.99 -5.50 -8.99
C GLN A 197 9.11 -6.50 -8.77
N ARG A 198 10.33 -5.99 -8.64
CA ARG A 198 11.54 -6.77 -8.34
C ARG A 198 12.35 -6.09 -7.26
N SER A 199 12.87 -6.88 -6.33
CA SER A 199 13.77 -6.42 -5.27
C SER A 199 15.20 -6.35 -5.79
N VAL A 200 15.88 -5.24 -5.47
CA VAL A 200 17.29 -4.99 -5.77
C VAL A 200 18.00 -4.64 -4.48
N LYS A 201 19.04 -5.39 -4.13
CA LYS A 201 19.90 -5.05 -3.00
C LYS A 201 20.89 -3.98 -3.40
N MET A 202 21.09 -2.98 -2.54
CA MET A 202 22.11 -1.94 -2.73
C MET A 202 22.94 -1.82 -1.47
N LEU A 203 24.26 -2.03 -1.60
CA LEU A 203 25.20 -1.86 -0.49
C LEU A 203 25.55 -0.38 -0.34
N LEU A 204 25.49 0.10 0.90
CA LEU A 204 25.88 1.45 1.28
C LEU A 204 27.15 1.38 2.11
N HIS A 205 28.16 2.16 1.74
CA HIS A 205 29.46 2.12 2.40
C HIS A 205 29.68 3.37 3.23
N THR A 206 30.40 3.19 4.34
CA THR A 206 30.88 4.30 5.16
C THR A 206 32.32 4.04 5.58
N SER A 207 33.13 5.09 5.68
CA SER A 207 34.57 4.99 5.99
C SER A 207 34.83 4.75 7.48
N ASP A 208 33.93 5.18 8.35
CA ASP A 208 34.05 5.14 9.82
C ASP A 208 33.76 3.75 10.43
N ALA A 209 33.08 2.88 9.69
CA ALA A 209 32.66 1.56 10.18
C ALA A 209 32.63 0.52 9.06
N VAL A 210 33.81 0.17 8.57
CA VAL A 210 34.02 -0.72 7.42
C VAL A 210 33.45 -2.13 7.63
N THR A 211 33.38 -2.61 8.87
CA THR A 211 32.81 -3.93 9.21
C THR A 211 31.29 -3.93 9.34
N SER A 212 30.66 -2.74 9.39
CA SER A 212 29.20 -2.64 9.54
C SER A 212 28.50 -2.94 8.21
N GLN A 213 27.60 -3.92 8.21
CA GLN A 213 26.73 -4.16 7.07
C GLN A 213 25.69 -3.04 6.99
N ASN A 214 25.70 -2.30 5.88
CA ASN A 214 24.69 -1.28 5.60
C ASN A 214 24.15 -1.54 4.20
N TRP A 215 22.89 -1.92 4.11
CA TRP A 215 22.25 -2.20 2.84
C TRP A 215 20.78 -1.82 2.87
N VAL A 216 20.25 -1.60 1.68
CA VAL A 216 18.82 -1.38 1.45
C VAL A 216 18.32 -2.35 0.40
N ILE A 217 17.05 -2.71 0.48
CA ILE A 217 16.34 -3.42 -0.58
C ILE A 217 15.42 -2.43 -1.27
N THR A 218 15.66 -2.19 -2.55
CA THR A 218 14.84 -1.32 -3.37
C THR A 218 13.91 -2.17 -4.23
N LYS A 219 12.60 -2.09 -4.00
CA LYS A 219 11.59 -2.69 -4.89
C LYS A 219 11.31 -1.73 -6.03
N VAL A 220 11.54 -2.17 -7.25
CA VAL A 220 11.36 -1.37 -8.45
C VAL A 220 10.35 -2.01 -9.39
N ASP A 221 9.58 -1.19 -10.08
CA ASP A 221 8.67 -1.65 -11.13
C ASP A 221 9.45 -2.28 -12.30
N THR A 222 8.84 -3.27 -12.95
CA THR A 222 9.42 -4.00 -14.09
C THR A 222 9.19 -3.31 -15.43
N GLU A 223 8.34 -2.29 -15.48
CA GLU A 223 7.98 -1.58 -16.72
C GLU A 223 7.72 -0.10 -16.46
N VAL A 224 8.26 0.76 -17.31
CA VAL A 224 7.95 2.20 -17.35
C VAL A 224 6.84 2.41 -18.37
N LEU A 225 5.81 3.16 -17.96
CA LEU A 225 4.61 3.44 -18.75
C LEU A 225 4.50 4.94 -19.07
N PRO A 226 3.72 5.33 -20.09
CA PRO A 226 3.64 6.73 -20.53
C PRO A 226 2.66 7.57 -19.70
N THR A 227 1.72 6.94 -19.01
CA THR A 227 0.63 7.60 -18.27
C THR A 227 0.51 7.17 -16.81
N GLN A 228 1.25 6.13 -16.41
CA GLN A 228 1.26 5.58 -15.05
C GLN A 228 2.64 5.75 -14.43
N CYS A 229 2.66 6.08 -13.14
CA CYS A 229 3.87 6.26 -12.34
C CYS A 229 4.79 5.03 -12.35
N TYR A 230 6.09 5.28 -12.30
CA TYR A 230 7.11 4.23 -12.08
C TYR A 230 7.59 4.24 -10.63
N HIS A 231 7.44 3.14 -9.91
CA HIS A 231 7.67 3.08 -8.47
C HIS A 231 9.05 2.55 -8.06
N MET A 232 9.55 3.10 -6.96
CA MET A 232 10.76 2.69 -6.27
C MET A 232 10.53 2.76 -4.75
N GLU A 233 10.32 1.61 -4.11
CA GLU A 233 10.22 1.51 -2.66
C GLU A 233 11.58 1.15 -2.06
N ILE A 234 12.17 2.05 -1.28
CA ILE A 234 13.43 1.81 -0.56
C ILE A 234 13.09 1.26 0.81
N GLN A 235 13.56 0.06 1.12
CA GLN A 235 13.30 -0.66 2.37
C GLN A 235 14.60 -0.92 3.13
N TRP A 236 14.61 -0.67 4.43
CA TRP A 236 15.79 -0.92 5.26
C TRP A 236 15.46 -1.32 6.69
N LEU A 237 16.40 -2.05 7.28
CA LEU A 237 16.36 -2.49 8.68
C LEU A 237 17.76 -2.35 9.31
N VAL A 238 18.78 -2.82 8.59
CA VAL A 238 20.19 -2.86 9.03
C VAL A 238 20.98 -1.81 8.25
N CYS A 239 20.64 -0.54 8.44
CA CYS A 239 21.31 0.57 7.78
C CYS A 239 21.18 1.86 8.59
N ARG A 240 22.26 2.66 8.65
CA ARG A 240 22.22 4.01 9.20
C ARG A 240 21.30 4.90 8.36
N SER A 241 20.35 5.57 9.00
CA SER A 241 19.43 6.48 8.31
C SER A 241 20.14 7.56 7.48
N SER A 242 21.26 8.09 7.95
CA SER A 242 22.04 9.09 7.19
C SER A 242 22.52 8.57 5.82
N LEU A 243 22.90 7.30 5.72
CA LEU A 243 23.30 6.71 4.44
C LEU A 243 22.11 6.53 3.49
N VAL A 244 20.93 6.24 4.04
CA VAL A 244 19.67 6.18 3.28
C VAL A 244 19.31 7.58 2.78
N ASP A 245 19.45 8.61 3.62
CA ASP A 245 19.21 10.01 3.26
C ASP A 245 20.17 10.49 2.14
N ASP A 246 21.45 10.11 2.21
CA ASP A 246 22.45 10.38 1.17
C ASP A 246 22.10 9.69 -0.15
N LEU A 247 21.65 8.43 -0.11
CA LEU A 247 21.18 7.70 -1.27
C LEU A 247 19.99 8.40 -1.92
N ILE A 248 18.96 8.72 -1.13
CA ILE A 248 17.74 9.42 -1.57
C ILE A 248 18.09 10.77 -2.19
N THR A 249 18.94 11.55 -1.52
CA THR A 249 19.38 12.86 -2.00
C THR A 249 20.13 12.74 -3.33
N THR A 250 20.97 11.72 -3.48
CA THR A 250 21.68 11.44 -4.72
C THR A 250 20.73 11.03 -5.84
N MET A 251 19.75 10.16 -5.54
CA MET A 251 18.70 9.77 -6.49
C MET A 251 17.88 10.97 -6.95
N GLY A 252 17.42 11.83 -6.03
CA GLY A 252 16.66 13.03 -6.35
C GLY A 252 17.46 14.02 -7.21
N ARG A 253 18.72 14.27 -6.87
CA ARG A 253 19.61 15.10 -7.69
C ARG A 253 19.79 14.53 -9.09
N ARG A 254 19.98 13.21 -9.20
CA ARG A 254 20.18 12.54 -10.49
C ARG A 254 18.92 12.57 -11.34
N ALA A 255 17.74 12.32 -10.77
CA ALA A 255 16.46 12.42 -11.45
C ALA A 255 16.25 13.85 -12.02
N LYS A 256 16.48 14.88 -11.20
CA LYS A 256 16.38 16.29 -11.62
C LYS A 256 17.33 16.64 -12.77
N GLN A 257 18.57 16.16 -12.74
CA GLN A 257 19.54 16.35 -13.84
C GLN A 257 19.09 15.71 -15.16
N LEU A 258 18.24 14.69 -15.08
CA LEU A 258 17.72 13.95 -16.23
C LEU A 258 16.34 14.47 -16.67
N GLY A 259 15.85 15.57 -16.09
CA GLY A 259 14.53 16.12 -16.39
C GLY A 259 13.37 15.26 -15.88
N LEU A 260 13.62 14.38 -14.92
CA LEU A 260 12.59 13.53 -14.33
C LEU A 260 12.00 14.15 -13.06
N GLU A 261 10.69 14.05 -12.91
CA GLU A 261 9.96 14.41 -11.71
C GLU A 261 9.92 13.21 -10.75
N LEU A 262 10.79 13.22 -9.73
CA LEU A 262 10.82 12.21 -8.67
C LEU A 262 10.05 12.73 -7.45
N GLN A 263 8.90 12.14 -7.15
CA GLN A 263 8.04 12.54 -6.03
C GLN A 263 8.07 11.48 -4.93
N LYS A 264 8.14 11.94 -3.67
CA LYS A 264 7.92 11.05 -2.51
C LYS A 264 6.42 10.81 -2.36
N VAL A 265 6.01 9.55 -2.34
CA VAL A 265 4.63 9.16 -2.08
C VAL A 265 4.40 9.23 -0.57
N ALA A 266 3.29 9.83 -0.13
CA ALA A 266 2.95 9.83 1.30
C ALA A 266 2.76 8.39 1.80
N GLU A 267 3.06 8.15 3.09
CA GLU A 267 3.09 6.80 3.67
C GLU A 267 1.79 6.01 3.48
N ASN A 268 0.66 6.73 3.45
CA ASN A 268 -0.67 6.18 3.27
C ASN A 268 -0.99 5.78 1.81
N GLY A 269 -0.30 6.36 0.82
CA GLY A 269 -0.50 6.05 -0.60
C GLY A 269 -0.02 4.63 -0.98
N VAL A 270 0.85 4.03 -0.16
CA VAL A 270 1.45 2.72 -0.43
C VAL A 270 0.55 1.57 0.00
N SER A 271 -0.37 1.81 0.92
CA SER A 271 -1.22 0.76 1.48
C SER A 271 -2.42 0.49 0.57
N SER A 272 -2.56 -0.76 0.15
CA SER A 272 -3.81 -1.24 -0.46
C SER A 272 -4.94 -1.38 0.56
N ASN A 273 -4.61 -1.47 1.85
CA ASN A 273 -5.58 -1.40 2.93
C ASN A 273 -6.03 0.06 3.12
N LEU A 274 -7.36 0.26 3.14
CA LEU A 274 -8.01 1.54 3.41
C LEU A 274 -8.29 1.77 4.90
N ASP A 275 -8.03 0.77 5.77
CA ASP A 275 -7.72 1.02 7.19
C ASP A 275 -6.33 1.67 7.26
N LEU A 276 -6.27 2.91 6.79
CA LEU A 276 -5.11 3.76 6.95
C LEU A 276 -4.88 4.00 8.44
N HIS A 277 -3.72 4.55 8.78
CA HIS A 277 -3.39 4.85 10.17
C HIS A 277 -4.56 5.56 10.87
N PRO A 278 -4.93 5.21 12.13
CA PRO A 278 -6.12 5.73 12.82
C PRO A 278 -6.08 7.24 13.16
N LEU A 279 -5.15 7.98 12.58
CA LEU A 279 -5.12 9.43 12.64
C LEU A 279 -5.41 10.05 11.27
N VAL A 280 -5.52 9.25 10.22
CA VAL A 280 -5.78 9.70 8.85
C VAL A 280 -7.28 9.72 8.64
N SER A 281 -7.75 10.80 8.03
CA SER A 281 -9.16 11.01 7.67
C SER A 281 -9.33 10.85 6.17
N PRO A 282 -9.45 9.62 5.63
CA PRO A 282 -9.90 9.45 4.25
C PRO A 282 -11.32 10.04 4.10
N LEU A 283 -11.55 10.75 3.00
CA LEU A 283 -12.85 11.37 2.71
C LEU A 283 -13.51 10.62 1.56
N PHE A 284 -14.67 10.01 1.82
CA PHE A 284 -15.43 9.31 0.80
C PHE A 284 -16.46 10.23 0.13
N LEU A 285 -16.36 10.31 -1.19
CA LEU A 285 -17.28 11.02 -2.07
C LEU A 285 -18.04 9.98 -2.90
N LYS A 286 -19.31 9.74 -2.55
CA LYS A 286 -20.13 8.69 -3.18
C LYS A 286 -20.39 8.99 -4.67
N ILE A 287 -20.18 7.99 -5.52
CA ILE A 287 -20.49 8.05 -6.96
C ILE A 287 -21.15 6.74 -7.36
N SER A 288 -22.46 6.76 -7.58
CA SER A 288 -23.24 5.55 -7.85
C SER A 288 -23.26 5.16 -9.33
N ASP A 289 -22.85 6.07 -10.23
CA ASP A 289 -22.99 5.90 -11.67
C ASP A 289 -21.63 5.74 -12.36
N PRO A 290 -21.42 4.66 -13.14
CA PRO A 290 -20.15 4.43 -13.82
C PRO A 290 -19.77 5.51 -14.85
N PHE A 291 -20.75 6.20 -15.44
CA PHE A 291 -20.48 7.29 -16.37
C PHE A 291 -19.99 8.52 -15.60
N GLU A 292 -20.62 8.87 -14.47
CA GLU A 292 -20.08 9.90 -13.55
C GLU A 292 -18.65 9.55 -13.10
N GLN A 293 -18.36 8.30 -12.72
CA GLN A 293 -17.01 7.87 -12.35
C GLN A 293 -16.01 8.15 -13.47
N SER A 294 -16.35 7.82 -14.72
CA SER A 294 -15.48 8.06 -15.88
C SER A 294 -15.20 9.56 -16.11
N LEU A 295 -16.20 10.42 -15.89
CA LEU A 295 -16.03 11.87 -16.00
C LEU A 295 -15.15 12.42 -14.87
N VAL A 296 -15.33 11.94 -13.64
CA VAL A 296 -14.49 12.31 -12.49
C VAL A 296 -13.05 11.86 -12.71
N GLU A 297 -12.81 10.61 -13.14
CA GLU A 297 -11.46 10.11 -13.44
C GLU A 297 -10.77 10.93 -14.55
N LYS A 298 -11.53 11.35 -15.56
CA LYS A 298 -11.03 12.24 -16.61
C LYS A 298 -10.67 13.63 -16.04
N ALA A 299 -11.56 14.21 -15.23
CA ALA A 299 -11.35 15.51 -14.61
C ALA A 299 -10.15 15.51 -13.64
N LEU A 300 -9.93 14.43 -12.89
CA LEU A 300 -8.75 14.27 -12.03
C LEU A 300 -7.46 14.58 -12.80
N VAL A 301 -7.33 14.01 -14.00
CA VAL A 301 -6.11 14.14 -14.81
C VAL A 301 -6.07 15.46 -15.60
N GLU A 302 -7.18 15.84 -16.24
CA GLU A 302 -7.21 17.00 -17.15
C GLU A 302 -7.38 18.34 -16.44
N ARG A 303 -8.03 18.37 -15.28
CA ARG A 303 -8.38 19.59 -14.55
C ARG A 303 -7.67 19.71 -13.20
N PHE A 304 -7.55 18.62 -12.45
CA PHE A 304 -7.06 18.64 -11.07
C PHE A 304 -5.62 18.16 -10.91
N ASP A 305 -4.89 18.05 -12.02
CA ASP A 305 -3.46 17.77 -12.03
C ASP A 305 -3.01 16.45 -11.37
N PHE A 306 -3.87 15.44 -11.44
CA PHE A 306 -3.54 14.08 -11.04
C PHE A 306 -2.87 13.30 -12.18
N THR A 307 -2.22 12.21 -11.80
CA THR A 307 -1.73 11.18 -12.73
C THR A 307 -2.03 9.78 -12.18
N CYS A 308 -2.06 8.77 -13.06
CA CYS A 308 -2.27 7.40 -12.64
C CYS A 308 -1.07 6.93 -11.81
N GLU A 309 -1.32 6.50 -10.57
CA GLU A 309 -0.28 5.94 -9.71
C GLU A 309 -0.20 4.43 -9.94
N ALA A 310 -1.12 3.63 -9.38
CA ALA A 310 -1.14 2.19 -9.58
C ALA A 310 -2.53 1.56 -9.33
N LEU A 311 -2.64 0.27 -9.64
CA LEU A 311 -3.76 -0.59 -9.25
C LEU A 311 -3.48 -1.23 -7.90
N HIS A 312 -4.30 -0.91 -6.91
CA HIS A 312 -4.17 -1.45 -5.54
C HIS A 312 -5.17 -2.57 -5.31
N PRO A 313 -4.73 -3.78 -4.91
CA PRO A 313 -5.65 -4.90 -4.69
C PRO A 313 -6.60 -4.64 -3.53
N ILE A 314 -7.88 -4.98 -3.69
CA ILE A 314 -8.86 -4.90 -2.61
C ILE A 314 -8.63 -6.10 -1.67
N PRO A 315 -8.29 -5.88 -0.38
CA PRO A 315 -8.06 -6.99 0.54
C PRO A 315 -9.33 -7.81 0.77
N PHE A 316 -9.19 -9.15 0.80
CA PHE A 316 -10.32 -10.07 1.00
C PHE A 316 -11.05 -9.88 2.34
N THR A 317 -10.37 -9.34 3.36
CA THR A 317 -10.96 -9.03 4.67
C THR A 317 -11.95 -7.87 4.62
N HIS A 318 -11.92 -7.06 3.55
CA HIS A 318 -12.70 -5.82 3.43
C HIS A 318 -13.98 -5.92 2.62
N LEU A 319 -14.34 -7.14 2.20
CA LEU A 319 -15.40 -7.33 1.23
C LEU A 319 -16.79 -6.88 1.71
N ASN A 320 -17.04 -6.73 3.02
CA ASN A 320 -18.40 -6.52 3.55
C ASN A 320 -18.54 -5.57 4.77
N HIS A 321 -17.51 -4.83 5.19
CA HIS A 321 -17.60 -4.06 6.45
C HIS A 321 -17.98 -2.58 6.28
N ASN A 322 -17.61 -1.92 5.17
CA ASN A 322 -17.93 -0.51 4.93
C ASN A 322 -18.59 -0.29 3.55
N GLU A 323 -19.64 0.52 3.49
CA GLU A 323 -20.35 0.88 2.23
C GLU A 323 -19.42 1.51 1.19
N GLU A 324 -18.36 2.19 1.63
CA GLU A 324 -17.36 2.85 0.78
C GLU A 324 -16.56 1.88 -0.11
N TYR A 325 -16.49 0.60 0.27
CA TYR A 325 -15.60 -0.39 -0.34
C TYR A 325 -16.32 -1.61 -0.91
N GLN A 326 -17.66 -1.55 -0.94
CA GLN A 326 -18.46 -2.66 -1.44
C GLN A 326 -18.11 -2.98 -2.89
N ILE A 327 -17.89 -4.27 -3.16
CA ILE A 327 -17.74 -4.78 -4.52
C ILE A 327 -19.14 -5.05 -5.07
N VAL A 328 -19.67 -4.10 -5.83
CA VAL A 328 -20.99 -4.15 -6.46
C VAL A 328 -20.98 -5.02 -7.72
N VAL A 329 -19.90 -4.97 -8.51
CA VAL A 329 -19.76 -5.73 -9.75
C VAL A 329 -18.59 -6.70 -9.62
N GLN A 330 -18.89 -7.99 -9.70
CA GLN A 330 -17.88 -9.04 -9.83
C GLN A 330 -17.60 -9.31 -11.31
N GLU A 331 -16.37 -9.09 -11.76
CA GLU A 331 -15.93 -9.52 -13.08
C GLU A 331 -16.03 -11.06 -13.23
N PRO A 332 -16.33 -11.59 -14.43
CA PRO A 332 -16.48 -13.02 -14.64
C PRO A 332 -15.21 -13.78 -14.26
N ARG A 333 -15.34 -14.78 -13.39
CA ARG A 333 -14.21 -15.63 -13.00
C ARG A 333 -13.73 -16.46 -14.20
N PRO A 334 -12.44 -16.37 -14.60
CA PRO A 334 -11.93 -17.28 -15.62
C PRO A 334 -11.93 -18.72 -15.05
N PRO A 335 -12.27 -19.73 -15.87
CA PRO A 335 -12.58 -21.09 -15.43
C PRO A 335 -11.45 -21.84 -14.68
N ARG A 336 -10.24 -21.27 -14.58
CA ARG A 336 -9.09 -21.84 -13.83
C ARG A 336 -8.39 -20.84 -12.90
N GLY A 337 -8.99 -19.67 -12.64
CA GLY A 337 -8.38 -18.64 -11.79
C GLY A 337 -8.38 -18.99 -10.30
N ARG A 338 -7.21 -18.88 -9.65
CA ARG A 338 -7.05 -18.87 -8.19
C ARG A 338 -7.50 -17.51 -7.65
N ARG A 339 -8.74 -17.46 -7.13
CA ARG A 339 -9.44 -16.32 -6.48
C ARG A 339 -9.52 -15.04 -7.34
N MET A 340 -10.66 -14.37 -7.29
CA MET A 340 -10.82 -13.06 -7.92
C MET A 340 -10.21 -12.00 -7.01
N ILE A 341 -9.35 -11.14 -7.56
CA ILE A 341 -8.79 -9.99 -6.84
C ILE A 341 -9.30 -8.76 -7.60
N SER A 342 -10.16 -7.96 -6.96
CA SER A 342 -10.55 -6.66 -7.48
C SER A 342 -9.47 -5.62 -7.15
N TYR A 343 -9.47 -4.50 -7.85
CA TYR A 343 -8.50 -3.42 -7.66
C TYR A 343 -9.19 -2.07 -7.56
N TYR A 344 -8.60 -1.18 -6.77
CA TYR A 344 -8.85 0.25 -6.84
C TYR A 344 -7.88 0.90 -7.81
N ARG A 345 -8.35 1.94 -8.52
CA ARG A 345 -7.50 2.79 -9.35
C ARG A 345 -7.05 3.97 -8.52
N GLN A 346 -5.76 4.09 -8.25
CA GLN A 346 -5.21 5.20 -7.46
C GLN A 346 -4.58 6.24 -8.37
N TYR A 347 -4.86 7.49 -8.07
CA TYR A 347 -4.29 8.67 -8.66
C TYR A 347 -3.49 9.44 -7.61
N ILE A 348 -2.37 10.01 -8.01
CA ILE A 348 -1.53 10.88 -7.18
C ILE A 348 -1.52 12.29 -7.78
N HIS A 349 -1.62 13.31 -6.94
CA HIS A 349 -1.46 14.69 -7.39
C HIS A 349 0.01 14.98 -7.71
N ARG A 350 0.28 15.65 -8.84
CA ARG A 350 1.65 15.83 -9.35
C ARG A 350 2.55 16.70 -8.45
N SER A 351 1.98 17.71 -7.79
CA SER A 351 2.70 18.57 -6.83
C SER A 351 2.30 18.35 -5.35
N LEU A 352 1.00 18.25 -5.07
CA LEU A 352 0.46 18.18 -3.71
C LEU A 352 0.57 16.80 -3.06
N ALA A 353 0.64 16.77 -1.73
CA ALA A 353 0.73 15.55 -0.94
C ALA A 353 -0.64 14.88 -0.74
N CYS A 354 -1.37 14.59 -1.82
CA CYS A 354 -2.69 13.94 -1.77
C CYS A 354 -2.88 12.89 -2.87
N PHE A 355 -3.85 12.00 -2.63
CA PHE A 355 -4.22 10.88 -3.48
C PHE A 355 -5.73 10.81 -3.63
N ALA A 356 -6.17 10.31 -4.78
CA ALA A 356 -7.56 10.01 -5.03
C ALA A 356 -7.66 8.55 -5.47
N ARG A 357 -8.50 7.76 -4.80
CA ARG A 357 -8.67 6.33 -5.08
C ARG A 357 -10.09 6.08 -5.56
N MET A 358 -10.23 5.73 -6.84
CA MET A 358 -11.51 5.38 -7.43
C MET A 358 -11.88 3.94 -7.07
N THR A 359 -12.99 3.80 -6.36
CA THR A 359 -13.61 2.52 -5.97
C THR A 359 -14.81 2.21 -6.87
N GLN A 360 -15.53 1.12 -6.60
CA GLN A 360 -16.76 0.82 -7.34
C GLN A 360 -17.95 1.69 -6.91
N THR A 361 -17.92 2.28 -5.72
CA THR A 361 -19.05 3.03 -5.12
C THR A 361 -18.78 4.52 -4.96
N GLY A 362 -17.57 4.98 -5.25
CA GLY A 362 -17.18 6.38 -5.12
C GLY A 362 -15.67 6.63 -5.17
N LEU A 363 -15.31 7.88 -4.90
CA LEU A 363 -13.93 8.35 -4.82
C LEU A 363 -13.52 8.50 -3.36
N VAL A 364 -12.35 7.98 -3.00
CA VAL A 364 -11.74 8.19 -1.68
C VAL A 364 -10.60 9.17 -1.82
N TRP A 365 -10.71 10.33 -1.18
CA TRP A 365 -9.66 11.32 -1.10
C TRP A 365 -8.79 11.10 0.14
N ILE A 366 -7.47 11.11 -0.02
CA ILE A 366 -6.51 10.88 1.05
C ILE A 366 -5.45 11.98 0.98
N SER A 367 -5.44 12.89 1.95
CA SER A 367 -4.38 13.90 2.09
C SER A 367 -3.35 13.50 3.14
N ASN A 368 -2.11 13.97 2.97
CA ASN A 368 -1.09 13.85 3.99
C ASN A 368 -1.30 14.90 5.08
N GLN A 369 -1.69 14.48 6.28
CA GLN A 369 -1.91 15.41 7.39
C GLN A 369 -0.64 16.06 7.94
N GLN A 370 0.54 15.50 7.68
CA GLN A 370 1.81 16.07 8.12
C GLN A 370 2.22 17.30 7.30
N VAL A 371 1.59 17.52 6.14
CA VAL A 371 1.85 18.64 5.25
C VAL A 371 0.57 19.46 5.18
N HIS A 372 0.53 20.56 5.92
CA HIS A 372 -0.54 21.56 5.73
C HIS A 372 -0.17 22.39 4.51
N ASP A 373 -0.98 22.25 3.48
CA ASP A 373 -0.86 22.97 2.22
C ASP A 373 -2.24 23.54 1.90
N ASP A 374 -2.38 24.86 1.95
CA ASP A 374 -3.65 25.54 1.72
C ASP A 374 -4.19 25.23 0.31
N GLU A 375 -3.30 24.92 -0.65
CA GLU A 375 -3.66 24.51 -2.01
C GLU A 375 -4.45 23.18 -2.04
N ILE A 376 -4.24 22.27 -1.06
CA ILE A 376 -4.99 21.01 -0.98
C ILE A 376 -6.47 21.28 -0.71
N GLN A 377 -6.79 22.31 0.07
CA GLN A 377 -8.19 22.68 0.37
C GLN A 377 -8.88 23.17 -0.90
N GLU A 378 -8.25 24.06 -1.66
CA GLU A 378 -8.81 24.62 -2.89
C GLU A 378 -9.09 23.52 -3.92
N VAL A 379 -8.12 22.61 -4.15
CA VAL A 379 -8.30 21.49 -5.08
C VAL A 379 -9.41 20.54 -4.63
N PHE A 380 -9.51 20.27 -3.33
CA PHE A 380 -10.56 19.40 -2.79
C PHE A 380 -11.95 20.04 -2.96
N ASP A 381 -12.11 21.31 -2.61
CA ASP A 381 -13.38 22.03 -2.70
C ASP A 381 -13.85 22.12 -4.16
N GLU A 382 -12.95 22.43 -5.10
CA GLU A 382 -13.28 22.45 -6.52
C GLU A 382 -13.69 21.07 -7.06
N LEU A 383 -12.99 20.01 -6.63
CA LEU A 383 -13.32 18.64 -7.02
C LEU A 383 -14.68 18.24 -6.46
N GLN A 384 -14.95 18.53 -5.19
CA GLN A 384 -16.24 18.26 -4.56
C GLN A 384 -17.36 19.01 -5.29
N GLN A 385 -17.19 20.30 -5.56
CA GLN A 385 -18.17 21.11 -6.28
C GLN A 385 -18.42 20.57 -7.69
N TYR A 386 -17.37 20.13 -8.39
CA TYR A 386 -17.50 19.50 -9.70
C TYR A 386 -18.35 18.22 -9.62
N MET A 387 -18.08 17.35 -8.65
CA MET A 387 -18.85 16.12 -8.45
C MET A 387 -20.32 16.39 -8.12
N GLU A 388 -20.59 17.36 -7.23
CA GLU A 388 -21.95 17.78 -6.89
C GLU A 388 -22.69 18.31 -8.13
N SER A 389 -22.01 19.10 -8.97
CA SER A 389 -22.59 19.63 -10.21
C SER A 389 -22.99 18.52 -11.19
N LEU A 390 -22.20 17.44 -11.30
CA LEU A 390 -22.52 16.28 -12.13
C LEU A 390 -23.78 15.57 -11.61
N GLN A 391 -23.89 15.39 -10.29
CA GLN A 391 -25.03 14.73 -9.67
C GLN A 391 -26.32 15.55 -9.83
N VAL A 392 -26.24 16.88 -9.68
CA VAL A 392 -27.37 17.78 -9.92
C VAL A 392 -27.79 17.73 -11.39
N ALA A 393 -26.85 17.82 -12.32
CA ALA A 393 -27.13 17.76 -13.76
C ALA A 393 -27.81 16.45 -14.16
N ARG A 394 -27.34 15.31 -13.63
CA ARG A 394 -27.99 14.02 -13.85
C ARG A 394 -29.39 13.97 -13.25
N SER A 395 -29.56 14.44 -12.02
CA SER A 395 -30.88 14.44 -11.36
C SER A 395 -31.90 15.25 -12.16
N ALA A 396 -31.49 16.40 -12.70
CA ALA A 396 -32.31 17.21 -13.60
C ALA A 396 -32.66 16.46 -14.90
N LEU A 397 -31.68 15.82 -15.55
CA LEU A 397 -31.90 15.03 -16.77
C LEU A 397 -32.86 13.85 -16.54
N MET A 398 -32.71 13.13 -15.42
CA MET A 398 -33.58 12.02 -15.05
C MET A 398 -35.01 12.49 -14.74
N GLY A 399 -35.16 13.66 -14.10
CA GLY A 399 -36.47 14.29 -13.89
C GLY A 399 -37.18 14.61 -15.20
N ILE A 400 -36.47 15.25 -16.14
CA ILE A 400 -36.98 15.55 -17.49
C ILE A 400 -37.37 14.26 -18.21
N TRP A 401 -36.51 13.25 -18.18
CA TRP A 401 -36.81 11.95 -18.80
C TRP A 401 -38.07 11.31 -18.20
N HIS A 402 -38.21 11.32 -16.88
CA HIS A 402 -39.39 10.78 -16.21
C HIS A 402 -40.67 11.53 -16.62
N GLU A 403 -40.63 12.86 -16.73
CA GLU A 403 -41.76 13.67 -17.23
C GLU A 403 -42.11 13.35 -18.70
N PHE A 404 -41.11 13.21 -19.58
CA PHE A 404 -41.35 12.82 -20.96
C PHE A 404 -41.99 11.43 -21.08
N PHE A 405 -41.49 10.43 -20.34
CA PHE A 405 -42.06 9.08 -20.37
C PHE A 405 -43.46 9.02 -19.78
N THR A 406 -43.71 9.69 -18.66
CA THR A 406 -45.06 9.75 -18.08
C THR A 406 -46.06 10.45 -19.01
N THR A 407 -45.65 11.55 -19.66
CA THR A 407 -46.48 12.27 -20.63
C THR A 407 -46.73 11.43 -21.89
N ALA A 408 -45.70 10.79 -22.44
CA ALA A 408 -45.83 9.91 -23.61
C ALA A 408 -46.70 8.69 -23.32
N PHE A 409 -46.56 8.09 -22.13
CA PHE A 409 -47.38 6.95 -21.70
C PHE A 409 -48.84 7.36 -21.48
N HIS A 410 -49.08 8.56 -20.93
CA HIS A 410 -50.43 9.09 -20.77
C HIS A 410 -51.08 9.38 -22.12
N GLN A 411 -50.34 9.96 -23.08
CA GLN A 411 -50.82 10.22 -24.45
C GLN A 411 -51.12 8.92 -25.23
N TYR A 412 -50.29 7.88 -25.04
CA TYR A 412 -50.52 6.57 -25.63
C TYR A 412 -51.80 5.92 -25.09
N ARG A 413 -52.02 6.01 -23.77
CA ARG A 413 -53.22 5.46 -23.11
C ARG A 413 -54.51 6.17 -23.53
N THR A 414 -54.47 7.49 -23.75
CA THR A 414 -55.62 8.27 -24.26
C THR A 414 -55.91 8.06 -25.75
N LYS A 415 -54.99 7.51 -26.53
CA LYS A 415 -55.22 7.17 -27.96
C LYS A 415 -55.80 5.76 -28.17
N GLN A 416 -55.85 4.93 -27.12
CA GLN A 416 -56.42 3.58 -27.17
C GLN A 416 -57.82 3.47 -26.54
N GLN A 417 -58.34 4.57 -25.99
CA GLN A 417 -59.77 4.77 -25.69
C GLN A 417 -60.38 5.63 -26.79
#